data_AF-A0A562LF83-F1
#
_entry.id   AF-A0A562LF83-F1
#
_cell.length_a   1.000
_cell.length_b   1.000
_cell.length_c   1.000
_cell.angle_alpha   90.00
_cell.angle_beta   90.00
_cell.angle_gamma   90.00
#
_symmetry.space_group_name_H-M   'P 1'
#
loop_
_entity.id
_entity.type
_entity.pdbx_description
1 polymer ?
#
loop_
_entity_poly.entity_id
_entity_poly.type
_entity_poly.pdbx_seq_one_letter_code
_entity_poly.pdbx_strand_id
1 'polypeptide(L)'
;MPLPVRARYLMPLLLAVMALWPLQASAQVRRCTGPDGNPVYTDRPCEYIGATARLPRTDIATSGASRGYRGGCARSVRDLVYELTAAFDNHDANRLAGVAHWVGMSTHGAYSQMARLDALAQRTLIDIVPVYPAVHVVVEDAPSANGSATTLPFRLEGHGQDGPDAEAPPMQEAVVQAYPPTAIPNRPPVALRIEQTLANGSTPSRTVFGLQRHLGCWWIRL
;
A
#
# COMPACT_ATOMS: atom_id res chain seq x y z
N MET A 1 -53.74 49.15 -22.05
CA MET A 1 -54.33 47.90 -21.50
C MET A 1 -53.68 47.62 -20.15
N PRO A 2 -54.42 47.66 -19.03
CA PRO A 2 -53.83 47.44 -17.71
C PRO A 2 -53.38 45.98 -17.56
N LEU A 3 -52.12 45.77 -17.17
CA LEU A 3 -51.56 44.45 -16.87
C LEU A 3 -52.42 43.75 -15.80
N PRO A 4 -52.74 42.45 -15.95
CA PRO A 4 -53.58 41.72 -15.01
C PRO A 4 -52.93 41.72 -13.63
N VAL A 5 -53.71 42.05 -12.60
CA VAL A 5 -53.27 42.18 -11.19
C VAL A 5 -52.46 40.97 -10.70
N ARG A 6 -52.71 39.77 -11.24
CA ARG A 6 -51.95 38.54 -10.95
C ARG A 6 -50.49 38.58 -11.41
N ALA A 7 -50.17 39.27 -12.51
CA ALA A 7 -48.80 39.43 -13.00
C ALA A 7 -47.96 40.36 -12.10
N ARG A 8 -48.60 41.29 -11.39
CA ARG A 8 -47.95 42.22 -10.45
C ARG A 8 -47.43 41.55 -9.18
N TYR A 9 -48.04 40.43 -8.75
CA TYR A 9 -47.60 39.66 -7.59
C TYR A 9 -46.67 38.49 -7.94
N LEU A 10 -46.73 37.98 -9.18
CA LEU A 10 -45.82 36.93 -9.65
C LEU A 10 -44.37 37.41 -9.79
N MET A 11 -44.16 38.66 -10.21
CA MET A 11 -42.81 39.22 -10.39
C MET A 11 -42.00 39.37 -9.08
N PRO A 12 -42.54 39.94 -7.97
CA PRO A 12 -41.80 39.98 -6.70
C PRO A 12 -41.62 38.59 -6.09
N LEU A 13 -42.57 37.66 -6.27
CA LEU A 13 -42.45 36.28 -5.82
C LEU A 13 -41.28 35.56 -6.53
N LEU A 14 -41.17 35.73 -7.85
CA LEU A 14 -40.12 35.08 -8.65
C LEU A 14 -38.72 35.67 -8.35
N LEU A 15 -38.65 36.97 -8.06
CA LEU A 15 -37.42 37.62 -7.56
C LEU A 15 -37.04 37.14 -6.15
N ALA A 16 -38.00 36.96 -5.24
CA ALA A 16 -37.74 36.42 -3.91
C ALA A 16 -37.26 34.95 -3.97
N VAL A 17 -37.83 34.14 -4.87
CA VAL A 17 -37.40 32.75 -5.10
C VAL A 17 -35.99 32.68 -5.69
N MET A 18 -35.60 33.58 -6.59
CA MET A 18 -34.21 33.65 -7.07
C MET A 18 -33.22 34.12 -6.00
N ALA A 19 -33.62 35.02 -5.10
CA ALA A 19 -32.77 35.47 -3.99
C ALA A 19 -32.53 34.39 -2.91
N LEU A 20 -33.36 33.35 -2.88
CA LEU A 20 -33.21 32.17 -2.03
C LEU A 20 -32.31 31.08 -2.66
N TRP A 21 -31.79 31.30 -3.87
CA TRP A 21 -30.84 30.36 -4.45
C TRP A 21 -29.50 30.48 -3.73
N PRO A 22 -28.98 29.39 -3.13
CA PRO A 22 -27.68 29.44 -2.49
C PRO A 22 -26.64 29.79 -3.56
N LEU A 23 -25.89 30.88 -3.36
CA LEU A 23 -24.71 31.13 -4.17
C LEU A 23 -23.82 29.89 -4.06
N GLN A 24 -23.54 29.25 -5.20
CA GLN A 24 -22.63 28.11 -5.22
C GLN A 24 -21.28 28.56 -4.65
N ALA A 25 -21.00 28.17 -3.41
CA ALA A 25 -19.68 28.30 -2.83
C ALA A 25 -18.74 27.43 -3.65
N SER A 26 -17.80 28.06 -4.36
CA SER A 26 -16.75 27.34 -5.06
C SER A 26 -15.92 26.58 -4.02
N ALA A 27 -15.95 25.24 -4.10
CA ALA A 27 -15.05 24.39 -3.35
C ALA A 27 -13.63 24.57 -3.89
N GLN A 28 -12.93 25.60 -3.42
CA GLN A 28 -11.54 25.85 -3.76
C GLN A 28 -10.64 24.93 -2.95
N VAL A 29 -9.91 24.03 -3.62
CA VAL A 29 -8.90 23.20 -2.97
C VAL A 29 -7.71 24.09 -2.60
N ARG A 30 -7.51 24.30 -1.31
CA ARG A 30 -6.39 25.04 -0.73
C ARG A 30 -5.24 24.11 -0.42
N ARG A 31 -4.02 24.54 -0.73
CA ARG A 31 -2.78 23.87 -0.33
C ARG A 31 -2.27 24.51 0.96
N CYS A 32 -2.28 23.74 2.02
CA CYS A 32 -1.81 24.13 3.34
C CYS A 32 -0.55 23.33 3.71
N THR A 33 0.20 23.80 4.70
CA THR A 33 1.28 23.08 5.36
C THR A 33 0.87 22.81 6.80
N GLY A 34 0.75 21.54 7.15
CA GLY A 34 0.38 21.10 8.50
C GLY A 34 1.46 21.39 9.54
N PRO A 35 1.17 21.20 10.83
CA PRO A 35 2.14 21.39 11.91
C PRO A 35 3.36 20.46 11.77
N ASP A 36 3.18 19.28 11.19
CA ASP A 36 4.24 18.31 10.92
C ASP A 36 5.09 18.68 9.69
N GLY A 37 4.84 19.83 9.05
CA GLY A 37 5.54 20.30 7.86
C GLY A 37 5.03 19.70 6.54
N ASN A 38 4.14 18.71 6.60
CA ASN A 38 3.62 18.01 5.43
C ASN A 38 2.56 18.82 4.65
N PRO A 39 2.49 18.67 3.31
CA PRO A 39 1.48 19.33 2.49
C PRO A 39 0.10 18.70 2.69
N VAL A 40 -0.89 19.52 3.04
CA VAL A 40 -2.30 19.13 3.22
C VAL A 40 -3.15 19.87 2.18
N TYR A 41 -4.05 19.15 1.52
CA TYR A 41 -5.03 19.74 0.60
C TYR A 41 -6.41 19.69 1.23
N THR A 42 -7.09 20.82 1.32
CA THR A 42 -8.41 20.92 1.96
C THR A 42 -9.27 21.97 1.27
N ASP A 43 -10.59 21.77 1.29
CA ASP A 43 -11.58 22.77 0.90
C ASP A 43 -11.86 23.79 2.02
N ARG A 44 -11.49 23.48 3.26
CA ARG A 44 -11.65 24.34 4.44
C ARG A 44 -10.47 25.31 4.63
N PRO A 45 -10.63 26.38 5.41
CA PRO A 45 -9.53 27.30 5.68
C PRO A 45 -8.39 26.57 6.37
N CYS A 46 -7.14 26.86 5.98
CA CYS A 46 -5.98 26.19 6.57
C CYS A 46 -5.96 26.35 8.10
N GLU A 47 -6.37 27.53 8.60
CA GLU A 47 -6.53 27.82 10.04
C GLU A 47 -7.50 26.88 10.77
N TYR A 48 -8.54 26.36 10.09
CA TYR A 48 -9.51 25.43 10.69
C TYR A 48 -8.93 24.05 10.99
N ILE A 49 -7.84 23.69 10.34
CA ILE A 49 -7.14 22.41 10.51
C ILE A 49 -5.76 22.60 11.16
N GLY A 50 -5.50 23.77 11.77
CA GLY A 50 -4.21 24.09 12.38
C GLY A 50 -3.05 24.16 11.38
N ALA A 51 -3.34 24.31 10.08
CA ALA A 51 -2.36 24.40 9.02
C ALA A 51 -2.16 25.85 8.57
N THR A 52 -1.02 26.13 7.96
CA THR A 52 -0.71 27.44 7.39
C THR A 52 -0.89 27.42 5.88
N ALA A 53 -1.43 28.49 5.30
CA ALA A 53 -1.63 28.56 3.86
C ALA A 53 -0.30 28.75 3.14
N ARG A 54 0.01 27.88 2.18
CA ARG A 54 1.14 28.10 1.27
C ARG A 54 0.59 28.85 0.06
N LEU A 55 0.78 30.16 0.00
CA LEU A 55 0.40 30.94 -1.19
C LEU A 55 1.08 30.31 -2.42
N PRO A 56 0.37 30.12 -3.55
CA PRO A 56 1.00 29.69 -4.78
C PRO A 56 2.03 30.75 -5.15
N ARG A 57 3.31 30.40 -5.06
CA ARG A 57 4.37 31.26 -5.55
C ARG A 57 4.21 31.31 -7.07
N THR A 58 3.77 32.45 -7.59
CA THR A 58 3.88 32.78 -9.01
C THR A 58 5.34 33.04 -9.35
N ASP A 59 6.16 32.00 -9.23
CA ASP A 59 7.55 32.05 -9.67
C ASP A 59 7.59 31.63 -11.14
N ILE A 60 7.76 32.59 -12.04
CA ILE A 60 8.36 32.32 -13.35
C ILE A 60 9.83 32.04 -13.08
N ALA A 61 10.15 30.83 -12.59
CA ALA A 61 11.51 30.40 -12.30
C ALA A 61 11.74 29.03 -12.94
N THR A 62 12.52 29.08 -14.02
CA THR A 62 13.37 28.06 -14.61
C THR A 62 13.22 26.65 -14.04
N SER A 63 12.57 25.80 -14.83
CA SER A 63 12.41 24.36 -14.68
C SER A 63 13.72 23.65 -14.32
N GLY A 64 13.91 23.35 -13.03
CA GLY A 64 15.04 22.56 -12.55
C GLY A 64 14.79 22.05 -11.14
N ALA A 65 14.50 20.76 -11.02
CA ALA A 65 14.52 20.00 -9.76
C ALA A 65 13.33 20.12 -8.77
N SER A 66 12.15 20.52 -9.22
CA SER A 66 10.90 19.99 -8.63
C SER A 66 10.13 19.25 -9.72
N ARG A 67 10.56 18.01 -10.00
CA ARG A 67 9.64 16.99 -10.52
C ARG A 67 8.63 16.70 -9.40
N GLY A 68 7.73 17.66 -9.18
CA GLY A 68 6.63 17.53 -8.26
C GLY A 68 5.89 16.26 -8.63
N TYR A 69 5.69 15.40 -7.63
CA TYR A 69 4.89 14.20 -7.67
C TYR A 69 3.69 14.38 -8.61
N ARG A 70 3.80 13.85 -9.83
CA ARG A 70 2.65 13.65 -10.71
C ARG A 70 2.02 12.35 -10.24
N GLY A 71 1.34 12.42 -9.09
CA GLY A 71 0.44 11.36 -8.66
C GLY A 71 -0.47 11.01 -9.83
N GLY A 72 -0.59 9.73 -10.12
CA GLY A 72 -1.57 9.27 -11.10
C GLY A 72 -1.21 8.06 -11.93
N CYS A 73 0.04 7.57 -11.93
CA CYS A 73 0.33 6.31 -12.63
C CYS A 73 1.72 5.72 -12.28
N ALA A 74 1.77 4.67 -11.48
CA ALA A 74 2.97 3.84 -11.39
C ALA A 74 3.00 2.89 -12.61
N ARG A 75 3.90 3.12 -13.57
CA ARG A 75 3.98 2.32 -14.80
C ARG A 75 4.60 0.94 -14.57
N SER A 76 5.43 0.82 -13.56
CA SER A 76 6.02 -0.44 -13.11
C SER A 76 5.83 -0.64 -11.61
N VAL A 77 5.95 -1.90 -11.15
CA VAL A 77 5.95 -2.20 -9.71
C VAL A 77 7.12 -1.52 -9.00
N ARG A 78 8.25 -1.33 -9.68
CA ARG A 78 9.40 -0.57 -9.15
C ARG A 78 9.05 0.90 -8.89
N ASP A 79 8.34 1.54 -9.82
CA ASP A 79 7.86 2.91 -9.61
C ASP A 79 6.87 2.97 -8.44
N LEU A 80 6.00 1.96 -8.32
CA LEU A 80 5.05 1.86 -7.22
C LEU A 80 5.76 1.73 -5.87
N VAL A 81 6.78 0.87 -5.78
CA VAL A 81 7.60 0.70 -4.57
C VAL A 81 8.33 1.98 -4.23
N TYR A 82 8.92 2.67 -5.22
CA TYR A 82 9.56 3.97 -5.00
C TYR A 82 8.58 5.00 -4.41
N GLU A 83 7.36 5.09 -4.95
CA GLU A 83 6.35 6.00 -4.44
C GLU A 83 5.86 5.62 -3.04
N LEU A 84 5.72 4.32 -2.74
CA LEU A 84 5.37 3.85 -1.40
C LEU A 84 6.46 4.19 -0.38
N THR A 85 7.72 3.87 -0.67
CA THR A 85 8.86 4.20 0.20
C THR A 85 8.90 5.69 0.50
N ALA A 86 8.84 6.53 -0.55
CA ALA A 86 8.87 7.97 -0.37
C ALA A 86 7.63 8.52 0.36
N ALA A 87 6.47 7.86 0.27
CA ALA A 87 5.29 8.25 1.04
C ALA A 87 5.44 7.91 2.53
N PHE A 88 5.96 6.73 2.87
CA PHE A 88 6.18 6.35 4.26
C PHE A 88 7.32 7.14 4.92
N ASP A 89 8.45 7.33 4.22
CA ASP A 89 9.61 8.06 4.75
C ASP A 89 9.28 9.53 5.08
N ASN A 90 8.36 10.14 4.33
CA ASN A 90 7.90 11.51 4.56
C ASN A 90 6.60 11.58 5.39
N HIS A 91 6.05 10.44 5.84
CA HIS A 91 4.75 10.36 6.49
C HIS A 91 3.63 11.07 5.69
N ASP A 92 3.63 10.90 4.37
CA ASP A 92 2.75 11.60 3.43
C ASP A 92 1.59 10.70 2.97
N ALA A 93 0.47 10.81 3.68
CA ALA A 93 -0.76 10.08 3.35
C ALA A 93 -1.34 10.46 1.98
N ASN A 94 -1.14 11.70 1.51
CA ASN A 94 -1.62 12.15 0.20
C ASN A 94 -0.81 11.49 -0.93
N ARG A 95 0.47 11.22 -0.69
CA ARG A 95 1.31 10.47 -1.62
C ARG A 95 0.94 8.98 -1.69
N LEU A 96 0.51 8.37 -0.58
CA LEU A 96 -0.11 7.03 -0.61
C LEU A 96 -1.45 7.06 -1.37
N ALA A 97 -2.27 8.08 -1.14
CA ALA A 97 -3.55 8.24 -1.82
C ALA A 97 -3.39 8.33 -3.34
N GLY A 98 -2.35 9.00 -3.85
CA GLY A 98 -2.13 9.12 -5.29
C GLY A 98 -1.76 7.82 -6.01
N VAL A 99 -1.41 6.74 -5.28
CA VAL A 99 -1.17 5.39 -5.84
C VAL A 99 -2.25 4.37 -5.45
N ALA A 100 -3.28 4.78 -4.71
CA ALA A 100 -4.39 3.92 -4.32
C ALA A 100 -5.45 3.78 -5.42
N HIS A 101 -6.03 2.58 -5.51
CA HIS A 101 -7.12 2.31 -6.44
C HIS A 101 -8.46 2.82 -5.89
N TRP A 102 -8.92 3.98 -6.36
CA TRP A 102 -10.18 4.61 -5.92
C TRP A 102 -11.41 4.23 -6.75
N VAL A 103 -11.22 3.67 -7.94
CA VAL A 103 -12.30 3.47 -8.92
C VAL A 103 -13.36 2.51 -8.37
N GLY A 104 -14.62 2.92 -8.46
CA GLY A 104 -15.78 2.16 -7.98
C GLY A 104 -16.07 2.29 -6.48
N MET A 105 -15.34 3.13 -5.74
CA MET A 105 -15.55 3.32 -4.30
C MET A 105 -16.68 4.31 -3.99
N SER A 106 -17.50 4.00 -2.99
CA SER A 106 -18.49 4.95 -2.45
C SER A 106 -17.79 6.06 -1.67
N THR A 107 -18.48 7.19 -1.45
CA THR A 107 -17.95 8.30 -0.63
C THR A 107 -17.51 7.83 0.76
N HIS A 108 -18.35 7.03 1.44
CA HIS A 108 -18.00 6.49 2.76
C HIS A 108 -16.79 5.55 2.69
N GLY A 109 -16.73 4.69 1.65
CA GLY A 109 -15.57 3.84 1.40
C GLY A 109 -14.30 4.66 1.22
N ALA A 110 -14.35 5.74 0.44
CA ALA A 110 -13.20 6.58 0.15
C ALA A 110 -12.65 7.24 1.42
N TYR A 111 -13.52 7.77 2.28
CA TYR A 111 -13.10 8.30 3.57
C TYR A 111 -12.49 7.24 4.48
N SER A 112 -13.08 6.03 4.52
CA SER A 112 -12.53 4.92 5.31
C SER A 112 -11.16 4.46 4.81
N GLN A 113 -10.96 4.43 3.49
CA GLN A 113 -9.68 4.08 2.89
C GLN A 113 -8.64 5.17 3.17
N MET A 114 -9.00 6.44 3.04
CA MET A 114 -8.10 7.55 3.35
C MET A 114 -7.65 7.52 4.81
N ALA A 115 -8.57 7.30 5.76
CA ALA A 115 -8.22 7.17 7.18
C ALA A 115 -7.26 6.01 7.45
N ARG A 116 -7.41 4.88 6.75
CA ARG A 116 -6.47 3.75 6.84
C ARG A 116 -5.10 4.09 6.24
N LEU A 117 -5.07 4.76 5.09
CA LEU A 117 -3.81 5.19 4.47
C LEU A 117 -3.05 6.17 5.37
N ASP A 118 -3.74 7.11 6.01
CA ASP A 118 -3.15 8.05 6.97
C ASP A 118 -2.55 7.34 8.18
N ALA A 119 -3.31 6.44 8.81
CA ALA A 119 -2.83 5.65 9.94
C ALA A 119 -1.65 4.71 9.59
N LEU A 120 -1.49 4.34 8.31
CA LEU A 120 -0.34 3.56 7.82
C LEU A 120 0.85 4.47 7.49
N ALA A 121 0.61 5.65 6.91
CA ALA A 121 1.65 6.62 6.56
C ALA A 121 2.43 7.10 7.79
N GLN A 122 1.76 7.24 8.94
CA GLN A 122 2.36 7.71 10.20
C GLN A 122 3.26 6.67 10.89
N ARG A 123 3.33 5.43 10.38
CA ARG A 123 4.14 4.35 10.95
C ARG A 123 5.51 4.31 10.28
N THR A 124 6.55 4.00 11.05
CA THR A 124 7.91 3.83 10.51
C THR A 124 7.97 2.58 9.62
N LEU A 125 8.48 2.76 8.40
CA LEU A 125 8.70 1.67 7.46
C LEU A 125 9.96 0.88 7.82
N ILE A 126 9.83 -0.45 7.88
CA ILE A 126 10.97 -1.37 8.02
C ILE A 126 11.33 -1.96 6.65
N ASP A 127 10.34 -2.48 5.92
CA ASP A 127 10.56 -3.15 4.64
C ASP A 127 9.30 -3.20 3.75
N ILE A 128 9.50 -3.36 2.45
CA ILE A 128 8.46 -3.63 1.44
C ILE A 128 8.81 -4.90 0.68
N VAL A 129 8.11 -5.99 0.99
CA VAL A 129 8.37 -7.32 0.43
C VAL A 129 7.37 -7.66 -0.68
N PRO A 130 7.81 -8.02 -1.89
CA PRO A 130 6.91 -8.52 -2.94
C PRO A 130 6.32 -9.87 -2.56
N VAL A 131 5.01 -10.02 -2.73
CA VAL A 131 4.29 -11.29 -2.55
C VAL A 131 3.95 -11.85 -3.92
N TYR A 132 4.44 -13.06 -4.19
CA TYR A 132 4.18 -13.80 -5.43
C TYR A 132 3.04 -14.80 -5.24
N PRO A 133 2.30 -15.13 -6.30
CA PRO A 133 1.25 -16.14 -6.21
C PRO A 133 1.87 -17.49 -5.85
N ALA A 134 1.24 -18.20 -4.91
CA ALA A 134 1.65 -19.56 -4.58
C ALA A 134 1.49 -20.44 -5.85
N VAL A 135 2.57 -21.11 -6.24
CA VAL A 135 2.51 -22.16 -7.25
C VAL A 135 2.06 -23.42 -6.52
N HIS A 136 0.79 -23.80 -6.70
CA HIS A 136 0.34 -25.13 -6.30
C HIS A 136 0.95 -26.13 -7.28
N VAL A 137 2.01 -26.82 -6.86
CA VAL A 137 2.52 -27.97 -7.60
C VAL A 137 1.60 -29.12 -7.27
N VAL A 138 0.78 -29.53 -8.24
CA VAL A 138 0.09 -30.82 -8.13
C VAL A 138 1.19 -31.87 -8.25
N VAL A 139 1.56 -32.46 -7.12
CA VAL A 139 2.37 -33.67 -7.12
C VAL A 139 1.43 -34.76 -7.59
N GLU A 140 1.52 -35.12 -8.86
CA GLU A 140 0.88 -36.33 -9.36
C GLU A 140 1.54 -37.49 -8.63
N ASP A 141 0.78 -38.19 -7.78
CA ASP A 141 1.29 -39.25 -6.92
C ASP A 141 2.08 -40.25 -7.77
N ALA A 142 3.38 -40.34 -7.50
CA ALA A 142 4.22 -41.37 -8.08
C ALA A 142 3.58 -42.74 -7.77
N PRO A 143 3.54 -43.69 -8.73
CA PRO A 143 2.94 -44.98 -8.49
C PRO A 143 3.60 -45.63 -7.27
N SER A 144 2.78 -45.91 -6.25
CA SER A 144 3.20 -46.58 -5.02
C SER A 144 3.85 -47.92 -5.39
N ALA A 145 5.17 -47.98 -5.30
CA ALA A 145 5.90 -49.23 -5.38
C ALA A 145 5.63 -49.99 -4.07
N ASN A 146 4.49 -50.69 -4.03
CA ASN A 146 4.29 -51.79 -3.10
C ASN A 146 5.32 -52.86 -3.43
N GLY A 147 6.47 -52.80 -2.75
CA GLY A 147 7.60 -53.69 -2.99
C GLY A 147 8.45 -53.81 -1.74
N SER A 148 7.99 -54.69 -0.84
CA SER A 148 8.75 -55.49 0.13
C SER A 148 9.73 -54.76 1.08
N ALA A 149 9.37 -54.78 2.36
CA ALA A 149 10.29 -54.54 3.46
C ALA A 149 11.53 -55.46 3.35
N THR A 150 12.67 -54.89 3.00
CA THR A 150 13.97 -55.55 3.18
C THR A 150 14.28 -55.59 4.67
N THR A 151 14.11 -56.77 5.28
CA THR A 151 14.60 -57.09 6.61
C THR A 151 16.12 -56.88 6.66
N LEU A 152 16.59 -55.93 7.48
CA LEU A 152 18.01 -55.78 7.77
C LEU A 152 18.46 -56.97 8.65
N PRO A 153 19.55 -57.68 8.30
CA PRO A 153 20.02 -58.82 9.06
C PRO A 153 21.05 -58.33 10.08
N PHE A 154 20.65 -57.66 11.16
CA PHE A 154 21.57 -57.56 12.30
C PHE A 154 20.84 -57.43 13.64
N ARG A 155 21.09 -58.42 14.49
CA ARG A 155 20.63 -58.55 15.86
C ARG A 155 21.70 -57.95 16.77
N LEU A 156 21.31 -57.07 17.69
CA LEU A 156 22.22 -56.46 18.66
C LEU A 156 22.41 -57.41 19.86
N GLU A 157 23.37 -58.33 19.77
CA GLU A 157 23.86 -59.09 20.93
C GLU A 157 25.07 -58.34 21.51
N GLY A 158 24.92 -57.81 22.73
CA GLY A 158 25.96 -57.03 23.40
C GLY A 158 26.97 -57.93 24.11
N HIS A 159 28.25 -57.78 23.77
CA HIS A 159 29.35 -58.14 24.64
C HIS A 159 30.42 -57.03 24.57
N GLY A 160 30.68 -56.42 25.72
CA GLY A 160 31.71 -55.42 25.88
C GLY A 160 33.10 -56.04 25.90
N GLN A 161 34.07 -55.32 25.34
CA GLN A 161 35.46 -55.47 25.73
C GLN A 161 36.23 -54.17 25.48
N ASP A 162 36.94 -53.75 26.51
CA ASP A 162 37.82 -52.59 26.59
C ASP A 162 39.00 -52.65 25.60
N GLY A 163 39.37 -51.50 25.03
CA GLY A 163 40.63 -51.31 24.28
C GLY A 163 40.74 -49.90 23.67
N PRO A 164 41.95 -49.31 23.58
CA PRO A 164 42.15 -47.88 23.79
C PRO A 164 42.30 -47.03 22.52
N ASP A 165 42.33 -45.73 22.76
CA ASP A 165 42.69 -44.61 21.88
C ASP A 165 41.63 -44.12 20.90
N ALA A 166 41.38 -42.82 21.05
CA ALA A 166 40.41 -42.03 20.32
C ALA A 166 40.78 -41.94 18.84
N GLU A 167 39.79 -42.21 17.99
CA GLU A 167 39.63 -41.44 16.76
C GLU A 167 38.22 -40.85 16.79
N ALA A 168 38.12 -39.52 16.87
CA ALA A 168 36.85 -38.85 16.78
C ALA A 168 36.19 -39.23 15.44
N PRO A 169 34.89 -39.60 15.41
CA PRO A 169 34.22 -39.85 14.16
C PRO A 169 34.40 -38.61 13.27
N PRO A 170 34.72 -38.75 11.98
CA PRO A 170 34.68 -37.60 11.09
C PRO A 170 33.29 -37.01 11.22
N MET A 171 33.23 -35.74 11.61
CA MET A 171 31.99 -34.97 11.58
C MET A 171 31.39 -35.21 10.21
N GLN A 172 30.28 -35.94 10.17
CA GLN A 172 29.51 -36.06 8.96
C GLN A 172 29.05 -34.64 8.68
N GLU A 173 29.72 -33.98 7.73
CA GLU A 173 29.23 -32.76 7.14
C GLU A 173 27.82 -33.07 6.72
N ALA A 174 26.85 -32.54 7.47
CA ALA A 174 25.46 -32.60 7.09
C ALA A 174 25.44 -32.01 5.69
N VAL A 175 25.26 -32.87 4.69
CA VAL A 175 25.04 -32.45 3.32
C VAL A 175 23.77 -31.62 3.41
N VAL A 176 23.95 -30.30 3.46
CA VAL A 176 22.86 -29.35 3.36
C VAL A 176 22.35 -29.58 1.96
N GLN A 177 21.35 -30.44 1.84
CA GLN A 177 20.64 -30.66 0.60
C GLN A 177 20.09 -29.29 0.23
N ALA A 178 20.80 -28.61 -0.68
CA ALA A 178 20.40 -27.33 -1.19
C ALA A 178 19.04 -27.54 -1.84
N TYR A 179 17.98 -27.11 -1.14
CA TYR A 179 16.68 -26.95 -1.74
C TYR A 179 16.92 -26.17 -3.03
N PRO A 180 16.53 -26.70 -4.22
CA PRO A 180 16.68 -25.93 -5.43
C PRO A 180 15.96 -24.61 -5.17
N PRO A 181 16.59 -23.44 -5.44
CA PRO A 181 15.88 -22.18 -5.32
C PRO A 181 14.67 -22.33 -6.23
N THR A 182 13.46 -22.35 -5.64
CA THR A 182 12.22 -22.33 -6.40
C THR A 182 12.36 -21.13 -7.32
N ALA A 183 12.54 -21.39 -8.62
CA ALA A 183 12.76 -20.36 -9.60
C ALA A 183 11.65 -19.33 -9.42
N ILE A 184 12.00 -18.10 -9.05
CA ILE A 184 11.02 -17.03 -8.91
C ILE A 184 10.34 -16.96 -10.28
N PRO A 185 9.04 -17.30 -10.39
CA PRO A 185 8.39 -17.24 -11.67
C PRO A 185 8.53 -15.80 -12.18
N ASN A 186 8.81 -15.61 -13.48
CA ASN A 186 8.88 -14.29 -14.15
C ASN A 186 7.53 -13.52 -14.12
N ARG A 187 6.62 -13.89 -13.22
CA ARG A 187 5.33 -13.27 -12.98
C ARG A 187 5.53 -12.04 -12.09
N PRO A 188 4.83 -10.93 -12.38
CA PRO A 188 4.84 -9.80 -11.47
C PRO A 188 4.26 -10.24 -10.11
N PRO A 189 4.68 -9.60 -9.00
CA PRO A 189 4.07 -9.82 -7.71
C PRO A 189 2.57 -9.47 -7.76
N VAL A 190 1.78 -10.15 -6.93
CA VAL A 190 0.33 -9.93 -6.80
C VAL A 190 -0.01 -9.01 -5.63
N ALA A 191 0.92 -8.84 -4.69
CA ALA A 191 0.76 -7.96 -3.54
C ALA A 191 2.12 -7.39 -3.11
N LEU A 192 2.09 -6.30 -2.35
CA LEU A 192 3.23 -5.78 -1.60
C LEU A 192 2.92 -5.88 -0.11
N ARG A 193 3.84 -6.46 0.65
CA ARG A 193 3.74 -6.59 2.09
C ARG A 193 4.62 -5.54 2.75
N ILE A 194 4.00 -4.70 3.54
CA ILE A 194 4.64 -3.61 4.26
C ILE A 194 4.90 -4.09 5.68
N GLU A 195 6.17 -4.08 6.08
CA GLU A 195 6.60 -4.34 7.44
C GLU A 195 6.87 -2.98 8.10
N GLN A 196 6.22 -2.72 9.24
CA GLN A 196 6.28 -1.44 9.95
C GLN A 196 6.38 -1.67 11.45
N THR A 197 6.70 -0.62 12.21
CA THR A 197 6.49 -0.59 13.66
C THR A 197 5.24 0.24 13.99
N LEU A 198 4.51 -0.13 15.05
CA LEU A 198 3.46 0.74 15.60
C LEU A 198 4.06 2.00 16.22
N ALA A 199 3.21 2.97 16.59
CA ALA A 199 3.65 4.25 17.18
C ALA A 199 4.52 4.10 18.45
N ASN A 200 4.47 2.94 19.12
CA ASN A 200 5.34 2.62 20.26
C ASN A 200 6.77 2.20 19.86
N GLY A 201 7.08 2.15 18.56
CA GLY A 201 8.42 1.91 18.01
C GLY A 201 8.90 0.46 18.03
N SER A 202 8.28 -0.42 18.84
CA SER A 202 8.82 -1.78 19.07
C SER A 202 7.88 -2.90 18.63
N THR A 203 6.58 -2.65 18.49
CA THR A 203 5.64 -3.70 18.08
C THR A 203 5.59 -3.78 16.55
N PRO A 204 5.99 -4.91 15.94
CA PRO A 204 5.91 -5.07 14.50
C PRO A 204 4.44 -5.13 14.05
N SER A 205 4.16 -4.50 12.92
CA SER A 205 2.86 -4.51 12.26
C SER A 205 3.05 -4.77 10.79
N ARG A 206 2.21 -5.65 10.26
CA ARG A 206 2.25 -6.08 8.86
C ARG A 206 0.96 -5.68 8.16
N THR A 207 1.09 -5.07 6.99
CA THR A 207 -0.04 -4.76 6.11
C THR A 207 0.24 -5.30 4.71
N VAL A 208 -0.75 -5.87 4.04
CA VAL A 208 -0.60 -6.35 2.67
C VAL A 208 -1.48 -5.53 1.75
N PHE A 209 -0.86 -4.89 0.75
CA PHE A 209 -1.56 -4.24 -0.33
C PHE A 209 -1.65 -5.17 -1.53
N GLY A 210 -2.86 -5.47 -1.97
CA GLY A 210 -3.07 -6.10 -3.27
C GLY A 210 -2.63 -5.17 -4.39
N LEU A 211 -2.11 -5.73 -5.48
CA LEU A 211 -1.75 -4.97 -6.68
C LEU A 211 -2.83 -5.10 -7.74
N GLN A 212 -3.31 -3.96 -8.25
CA GLN A 212 -4.32 -3.89 -9.29
C GLN A 212 -3.76 -3.16 -10.52
N ARG A 213 -3.94 -3.74 -11.71
CA ARG A 213 -3.70 -3.03 -12.97
C ARG A 213 -4.98 -2.34 -13.42
N HIS A 214 -4.92 -1.03 -13.63
CA HIS A 214 -6.03 -0.26 -14.16
C HIS A 214 -5.50 0.91 -15.00
N LEU A 215 -6.04 1.11 -16.20
CA LEU A 215 -5.64 2.15 -17.16
C LEU A 215 -4.12 2.18 -17.46
N GLY A 216 -3.49 1.01 -17.54
CA GLY A 216 -2.05 0.89 -17.83
C GLY A 216 -1.12 1.17 -16.65
N CYS A 217 -1.67 1.42 -15.46
CA CYS A 217 -0.92 1.71 -14.24
C CYS A 217 -1.11 0.62 -13.20
N TRP A 218 -0.14 0.52 -12.29
CA TRP A 218 -0.23 -0.25 -11.06
C TRP A 218 -0.78 0.60 -9.93
N TRP A 219 -1.70 0.03 -9.16
CA TRP A 219 -2.36 0.66 -8.02
C TRP A 219 -2.34 -0.27 -6.82
N ILE A 220 -2.29 0.29 -5.62
CA ILE A 220 -2.49 -0.47 -4.38
C ILE A 220 -3.98 -0.61 -4.07
N ARG A 221 -4.36 -1.76 -3.54
CA ARG A 221 -5.70 -2.04 -3.01
C ARG A 221 -5.59 -2.56 -1.57
N LEU A 222 -6.44 -2.02 -0.70
CA LEU A 222 -6.62 -2.49 0.68
C LEU A 222 -7.72 -3.56 0.77
#